data_AF-K1QDS9-F1
#
_entry.id   AF-K1QDS9-F1
#
_cell.length_a   1.000
_cell.length_b   1.000
_cell.length_c   1.000
_cell.angle_alpha   90.00
_cell.angle_beta   90.00
_cell.angle_gamma   90.00
#
_symmetry.space_group_name_H-M   'P 1'
#
loop_
_entity.id
_entity.type
_entity.pdbx_description
1 polymer ?
#
loop_
_entity_poly.entity_id
_entity_poly.type
_entity_poly.pdbx_seq_one_letter_code
_entity_poly.pdbx_strand_id
1 'polypeptide(L)'
;MIVCCMSLDRFFATFYPFQYNSPSKGFRTNVILAIVWCLSGILSSLHLYGLGSSRTFYPGSWCFLNFIDVNSNNSQATQNIIYSYIYALTGLAVLLLMVGANTAVVLYFLRNRCILKKSTKSTRDLQIIIFLLIIVVVFTSLWSPLMIIIIQHASGVVRGDGETELVLLRMGVTNSVLDPWIYIFFRKEILILLLRAVEMEKVRNDANTKLESHCPQVDIS
;
A
#
# COMPACT_ATOMS: atom_id res chain seq x y z
N MET A 1 -7.33 0.63 -5.23
CA MET A 1 -8.47 -0.01 -4.51
C MET A 1 -8.29 -1.51 -4.30
N ILE A 2 -7.80 -2.29 -5.27
CA ILE A 2 -7.62 -3.76 -5.16
C ILE A 2 -6.77 -4.17 -3.95
N VAL A 3 -5.67 -3.46 -3.69
CA VAL A 3 -4.76 -3.73 -2.55
C VAL A 3 -5.46 -3.54 -1.19
N CYS A 4 -6.39 -2.60 -1.11
CA CYS A 4 -7.23 -2.43 0.09
C CYS A 4 -8.14 -3.65 0.28
N CYS A 5 -8.73 -4.19 -0.80
CA CYS A 5 -9.53 -5.42 -0.72
C CYS A 5 -8.68 -6.63 -0.29
N MET A 6 -7.45 -6.77 -0.79
CA MET A 6 -6.53 -7.81 -0.33
C MET A 6 -6.20 -7.65 1.16
N SER A 7 -6.06 -6.42 1.64
CA SER A 7 -5.80 -6.12 3.06
C SER A 7 -7.01 -6.46 3.93
N LEU A 8 -8.22 -6.15 3.47
CA LEU A 8 -9.47 -6.49 4.15
C LEU A 8 -9.73 -8.00 4.16
N ASP A 9 -9.41 -8.72 3.08
CA ASP A 9 -9.53 -10.19 3.05
C ASP A 9 -8.68 -10.82 4.16
N ARG A 10 -7.44 -10.34 4.34
CA ARG A 10 -6.55 -10.78 5.43
C ARG A 10 -7.09 -10.41 6.81
N PHE A 11 -7.67 -9.22 6.95
CA PHE A 11 -8.31 -8.79 8.19
C PHE A 11 -9.48 -9.73 8.56
N PHE A 12 -10.39 -9.99 7.63
CA PHE A 12 -11.52 -10.91 7.87
C PHE A 12 -11.06 -12.34 8.15
N ALA A 13 -10.05 -12.84 7.44
CA ALA A 13 -9.48 -14.16 7.68
C ALA A 13 -8.87 -14.29 9.08
N THR A 14 -8.29 -13.22 9.61
CA THR A 14 -7.62 -13.21 10.92
C THR A 14 -8.61 -13.07 12.09
N PHE A 15 -9.56 -12.14 11.99
CA PHE A 15 -10.49 -11.84 13.08
C PHE A 15 -11.73 -12.73 13.09
N TYR A 16 -12.17 -13.22 11.94
CA TYR A 16 -13.41 -14.00 11.80
C TYR A 16 -13.18 -15.32 11.04
N PRO A 17 -12.32 -16.23 11.54
CA PRO A 17 -11.98 -17.48 10.85
C PRO A 17 -13.20 -18.38 10.58
N PHE A 18 -14.18 -18.41 11.49
CA PHE A 18 -15.41 -19.19 11.32
C PHE A 18 -16.34 -18.63 10.24
N GLN A 19 -16.40 -17.30 10.05
CA GLN A 19 -17.16 -16.72 8.94
C GLN A 19 -16.40 -16.78 7.62
N TYR A 20 -15.06 -16.75 7.66
CA TYR A 20 -14.21 -16.86 6.49
C TYR A 20 -14.28 -18.26 5.84
N ASN A 21 -14.48 -19.31 6.64
CA ASN A 21 -14.64 -20.69 6.16
C ASN A 21 -16.07 -21.04 5.69
N SER A 22 -16.95 -20.05 5.53
CA SER A 22 -18.31 -20.24 5.01
C SER A 22 -18.29 -20.51 3.51
N PRO A 23 -19.15 -21.41 2.98
CA PRO A 23 -19.27 -21.67 1.53
C PRO A 23 -19.63 -20.42 0.70
N SER A 24 -20.10 -19.34 1.33
CA SER A 24 -20.42 -18.06 0.68
C SER A 24 -19.21 -17.15 0.36
N LYS A 25 -17.98 -17.59 0.67
CA LYS A 25 -16.75 -16.80 0.50
C LYS A 25 -16.52 -16.30 -0.94
N GLY A 26 -16.74 -17.17 -1.93
CA GLY A 26 -16.55 -16.81 -3.34
C GLY A 26 -17.49 -15.69 -3.77
N PHE A 27 -18.76 -15.79 -3.36
CA PHE A 27 -19.77 -14.76 -3.63
C PHE A 27 -19.39 -13.41 -2.99
N ARG A 28 -19.00 -13.39 -1.70
CA ARG A 28 -18.58 -12.16 -1.02
C ARG A 28 -17.39 -11.49 -1.68
N THR A 29 -16.38 -12.27 -2.09
CA THR A 29 -15.18 -11.76 -2.78
C THR A 29 -15.55 -11.16 -4.13
N ASN A 30 -16.42 -11.83 -4.89
CA ASN A 30 -16.90 -11.33 -6.18
C ASN A 30 -17.76 -10.08 -6.03
N VAL A 31 -18.57 -9.98 -4.97
CA VAL A 31 -19.35 -8.76 -4.67
C VAL A 31 -18.43 -7.59 -4.32
N ILE A 32 -17.42 -7.79 -3.47
CA ILE A 32 -16.43 -6.76 -3.14
C ILE A 32 -15.70 -6.32 -4.41
N LEU A 33 -15.29 -7.26 -5.25
CA LEU A 33 -14.65 -6.96 -6.52
C LEU A 33 -15.59 -6.13 -7.41
N ALA A 34 -16.85 -6.55 -7.58
CA ALA A 34 -17.84 -5.80 -8.35
C ALA A 34 -18.02 -4.37 -7.82
N ILE A 35 -18.11 -4.18 -6.50
CA ILE A 35 -18.19 -2.84 -5.88
C ILE A 35 -16.98 -2.00 -6.23
N VAL A 36 -15.76 -2.55 -6.16
CA VAL A 36 -14.52 -1.84 -6.50
C VAL A 36 -14.50 -1.42 -7.97
N TRP A 37 -14.89 -2.32 -8.86
CA TRP A 37 -14.98 -2.03 -10.29
C TRP A 37 -16.03 -0.96 -10.58
N CYS A 38 -17.21 -1.06 -9.96
CA CYS A 38 -18.26 -0.05 -10.06
C CYS A 38 -17.79 1.31 -9.53
N LEU A 39 -17.18 1.37 -8.34
CA LEU A 39 -16.65 2.62 -7.78
C LEU A 39 -15.56 3.22 -8.69
N SER A 40 -14.66 2.39 -9.21
CA SER A 40 -13.61 2.84 -10.13
C SER A 40 -14.20 3.38 -11.44
N GLY A 41 -15.21 2.69 -11.98
CA GLY A 41 -15.95 3.11 -13.17
C GLY A 41 -16.70 4.43 -12.93
N ILE A 42 -17.38 4.58 -11.78
CA ILE A 42 -18.08 5.81 -11.41
C ILE A 42 -17.09 6.98 -11.34
N LEU A 43 -15.97 6.82 -10.61
CA LEU A 43 -14.96 7.87 -10.48
C LEU A 43 -14.32 8.28 -11.82
N SER A 44 -14.15 7.31 -12.72
CA SER A 44 -13.60 7.55 -14.07
C SER A 44 -14.63 8.25 -14.96
N SER A 45 -15.88 7.79 -14.97
CA SER A 45 -16.94 8.39 -15.77
C SER A 45 -17.40 9.76 -15.26
N LEU A 46 -17.17 10.07 -13.98
CA LEU A 46 -17.58 11.33 -13.36
C LEU A 46 -17.02 12.56 -14.10
N HIS A 47 -15.79 12.46 -14.64
CA HIS A 47 -15.21 13.54 -15.43
C HIS A 47 -15.87 13.70 -16.82
N LEU A 48 -16.49 12.63 -17.38
CA LEU A 48 -17.19 12.69 -18.68
C LEU A 48 -18.60 13.29 -18.56
N TYR A 49 -19.24 13.17 -17.40
CA TYR A 49 -20.57 13.73 -17.15
C TYR A 49 -20.56 15.25 -16.92
N GLY A 50 -19.43 15.93 -17.15
CA GLY A 50 -19.30 17.38 -17.04
C GLY A 50 -18.95 17.88 -15.63
N LEU A 51 -18.54 16.99 -14.72
CA LEU A 51 -17.99 17.38 -13.42
C LEU A 51 -16.47 17.47 -13.52
N GLY A 52 -16.01 18.60 -14.06
CA GLY A 52 -14.59 18.94 -14.17
C GLY A 52 -14.00 18.77 -15.57
N SER A 53 -12.90 19.46 -15.81
CA SER A 53 -12.14 19.48 -17.05
C SER A 53 -10.83 18.71 -16.87
N SER A 54 -10.36 18.05 -17.93
CA SER A 54 -9.02 17.48 -17.97
C SER A 54 -8.10 18.38 -18.78
N ARG A 55 -6.87 18.54 -18.31
CA ARG A 55 -5.89 19.39 -18.98
C ARG A 55 -4.54 18.71 -19.04
N THR A 56 -3.77 19.08 -20.06
CA THR A 56 -2.38 18.66 -20.19
C THR A 56 -1.50 19.52 -19.29
N PHE A 57 -0.60 18.86 -18.57
CA PHE A 57 0.32 19.51 -17.65
C PHE A 57 1.74 19.48 -18.24
N TYR A 58 2.60 20.44 -17.85
CA TYR A 58 3.99 20.49 -18.31
C TYR A 58 4.70 19.13 -18.12
N PRO A 59 5.45 18.61 -19.13
CA PRO A 59 5.83 19.20 -20.42
C PRO A 59 4.82 18.99 -21.58
N GLY A 60 3.57 18.63 -21.28
CA GLY A 60 2.52 18.35 -22.26
C GLY A 60 2.35 16.86 -22.59
N SER A 61 3.13 15.98 -21.96
CA SER A 61 3.13 14.53 -22.22
C SER A 61 2.07 13.75 -21.43
N TRP A 62 1.33 14.40 -20.54
CA TRP A 62 0.35 13.75 -19.68
C TRP A 62 -0.89 14.63 -19.49
N CYS A 63 -2.05 13.97 -19.44
CA CYS A 63 -3.35 14.60 -19.25
C CYS A 63 -3.94 14.11 -17.93
N PHE A 64 -4.37 15.05 -17.09
CA PHE A 64 -4.94 14.73 -15.79
C PHE A 64 -6.03 15.73 -15.40
N LEU A 65 -6.72 15.42 -14.30
CA LEU A 65 -7.81 16.24 -13.80
C LEU A 65 -7.32 17.66 -13.47
N ASN A 66 -8.14 18.66 -13.78
CA ASN A 66 -7.79 20.06 -13.57
C ASN A 66 -7.88 20.44 -12.08
N PHE A 67 -6.82 20.19 -11.31
CA PHE A 67 -6.77 20.55 -9.88
C PHE A 67 -6.04 21.87 -9.56
N ILE A 68 -5.45 22.57 -10.55
CA ILE A 68 -4.65 23.81 -10.33
C ILE A 68 -5.46 25.06 -10.73
N ASP A 69 -6.27 24.98 -11.80
CA ASP A 69 -7.09 26.12 -12.26
C ASP A 69 -8.41 26.23 -11.49
N VAL A 70 -8.36 25.90 -10.20
CA VAL A 70 -9.49 25.89 -9.27
C VAL A 70 -9.84 27.28 -8.75
N ASN A 71 -8.93 28.25 -8.85
CA ASN A 71 -9.12 29.64 -8.39
C ASN A 71 -9.35 30.65 -9.53
N SER A 72 -9.52 30.18 -10.77
CA SER A 72 -9.75 31.05 -11.92
C SER A 72 -11.24 31.36 -12.11
N ASN A 73 -11.56 32.51 -12.71
CA ASN A 73 -12.93 32.96 -13.02
C ASN A 73 -13.62 32.15 -14.13
N ASN A 74 -13.16 30.93 -14.39
CA ASN A 74 -13.75 30.01 -15.34
C ASN A 74 -15.06 29.45 -14.80
N SER A 75 -16.08 29.32 -15.66
CA SER A 75 -17.40 28.78 -15.30
C SER A 75 -17.37 27.35 -14.74
N GLN A 76 -16.29 26.61 -14.97
CA GLN A 76 -16.09 25.22 -14.52
C GLN A 76 -15.20 25.07 -13.27
N ALA A 77 -14.72 26.17 -12.66
CA ALA A 77 -13.80 26.12 -11.52
C ALA A 77 -14.38 25.37 -10.32
N THR A 78 -15.65 25.62 -9.97
CA THR A 78 -16.34 24.93 -8.86
C THR A 78 -16.44 23.42 -9.09
N GLN A 79 -16.68 22.98 -10.32
CA GLN A 79 -16.78 21.56 -10.67
C GLN A 79 -15.40 20.88 -10.57
N ASN A 80 -14.34 21.56 -11.01
CA ASN A 80 -12.96 21.12 -10.87
C ASN A 80 -12.56 20.92 -9.40
N ILE A 81 -12.95 21.86 -8.53
CA ILE A 81 -12.70 21.76 -7.08
C ILE A 81 -13.39 20.52 -6.50
N ILE A 82 -14.68 20.36 -6.75
CA ILE A 82 -15.47 19.25 -6.22
C ILE A 82 -14.88 17.92 -6.67
N TYR A 83 -14.56 17.77 -7.96
CA TYR A 83 -13.98 16.54 -8.49
C TYR A 83 -12.61 16.23 -7.86
N SER A 84 -11.76 17.25 -7.71
CA SER A 84 -10.44 17.11 -7.08
C SER A 84 -10.56 16.62 -5.64
N TYR A 85 -11.52 17.17 -4.87
CA TYR A 85 -11.80 16.71 -3.51
C TYR A 85 -12.35 15.29 -3.45
N ILE A 86 -13.31 14.93 -4.33
CA ILE A 86 -13.86 13.57 -4.39
C ILE A 86 -12.75 12.57 -4.68
N TYR A 87 -11.87 12.86 -5.65
CA TYR A 87 -10.73 12.02 -5.99
C TYR A 87 -9.78 11.86 -4.79
N ALA A 88 -9.33 12.98 -4.22
CA ALA A 88 -8.34 12.96 -3.15
C ALA A 88 -8.88 12.33 -1.85
N LEU A 89 -10.11 12.64 -1.47
CA LEU A 89 -10.75 12.10 -0.26
C LEU A 89 -11.04 10.61 -0.41
N THR A 90 -11.48 10.17 -1.59
CA THR A 90 -11.68 8.74 -1.85
C THR A 90 -10.36 7.98 -1.80
N GLY A 91 -9.30 8.53 -2.41
CA GLY A 91 -7.96 7.97 -2.33
C GLY A 91 -7.46 7.87 -0.89
N LEU A 92 -7.58 8.96 -0.11
CA LEU A 92 -7.18 8.98 1.29
C LEU A 92 -7.99 8.01 2.15
N ALA A 93 -9.31 7.93 1.96
CA ALA A 93 -10.16 6.98 2.68
C ALA A 93 -9.74 5.53 2.42
N VAL A 94 -9.41 5.19 1.17
CA VAL A 94 -8.90 3.85 0.80
C VAL A 94 -7.54 3.58 1.44
N LEU A 95 -6.64 4.58 1.49
CA LEU A 95 -5.35 4.47 2.18
C LEU A 95 -5.53 4.25 3.69
N LEU A 96 -6.38 5.04 4.34
CA LEU A 96 -6.67 4.91 5.78
C LEU A 96 -7.30 3.55 6.10
N LEU A 97 -8.25 3.07 5.29
CA LEU A 97 -8.85 1.76 5.45
C LEU A 97 -7.81 0.64 5.30
N MET A 98 -6.91 0.77 4.33
CA MET A 98 -5.82 -0.19 4.12
C MET A 98 -4.84 -0.20 5.31
N VAL A 99 -4.37 0.97 5.77
CA VAL A 99 -3.50 1.11 6.93
C VAL A 99 -4.17 0.55 8.18
N GLY A 100 -5.43 0.91 8.43
CA GLY A 100 -6.19 0.45 9.58
C GLY A 100 -6.38 -1.07 9.60
N ALA A 101 -6.78 -1.66 8.47
CA ALA A 101 -6.95 -3.11 8.35
C ALA A 101 -5.63 -3.86 8.60
N ASN A 102 -4.53 -3.41 7.98
CA ASN A 102 -3.22 -4.03 8.19
C ASN A 102 -2.71 -3.82 9.62
N THR A 103 -2.90 -2.64 10.21
CA THR A 103 -2.52 -2.35 11.61
C THR A 103 -3.28 -3.24 12.58
N ALA A 104 -4.58 -3.45 12.37
CA ALA A 104 -5.37 -4.34 13.20
C ALA A 104 -4.89 -5.80 13.12
N VAL A 105 -4.53 -6.28 11.92
CA VAL A 105 -3.90 -7.60 11.74
C VAL A 105 -2.60 -7.68 12.55
N VAL A 106 -1.72 -6.69 12.43
CA VAL A 106 -0.46 -6.62 13.20
C VAL A 106 -0.73 -6.65 14.71
N LEU A 107 -1.65 -5.83 15.21
CA LEU A 107 -2.02 -5.77 16.63
C LEU A 107 -2.58 -7.09 17.14
N TYR A 108 -3.42 -7.78 16.36
CA TYR A 108 -3.93 -9.10 16.71
C TYR A 108 -2.80 -10.10 16.90
N PHE A 109 -1.86 -10.16 15.94
CA PHE A 109 -0.71 -11.06 16.03
C PHE A 109 0.18 -10.71 17.24
N LEU A 110 0.45 -9.42 17.49
CA LEU A 110 1.24 -8.98 18.65
C LEU A 110 0.56 -9.36 19.97
N ARG A 111 -0.76 -9.09 20.11
CA ARG A 111 -1.53 -9.45 21.30
C ARG A 111 -1.54 -10.96 21.53
N ASN A 112 -1.75 -11.74 20.49
CA ASN A 112 -1.75 -13.20 20.59
C ASN A 112 -0.37 -13.72 21.02
N ARG A 113 0.73 -13.09 20.56
CA ARG A 113 2.10 -13.43 20.98
C ARG A 113 2.37 -13.05 22.45
N CYS A 114 1.90 -11.89 22.90
CA CYS A 114 2.02 -11.46 24.30
C CYS A 114 1.23 -12.36 25.26
N ILE A 115 0.00 -12.74 24.89
CA ILE A 115 -0.89 -13.56 25.73
C ILE A 115 -0.42 -15.01 25.78
N LEU A 116 -0.04 -15.62 24.65
CA LEU A 116 0.32 -17.04 24.62
C LEU A 116 1.71 -17.37 25.18
N LYS A 117 2.50 -16.37 25.62
CA LYS A 117 3.87 -16.55 26.19
C LYS A 117 4.69 -17.59 25.41
N LYS A 118 4.55 -17.63 24.08
CA LYS A 118 5.22 -18.64 23.25
C LYS A 118 6.68 -18.25 23.10
N SER A 119 7.46 -18.57 24.14
CA SER A 119 8.91 -18.66 24.08
C SER A 119 9.24 -19.72 23.04
N THR A 120 10.18 -19.39 22.15
CA THR A 120 10.68 -20.21 21.01
C THR A 120 9.95 -20.04 19.66
N LYS A 121 10.67 -19.37 18.74
CA LYS A 121 10.75 -19.68 17.31
C LYS A 121 9.44 -19.88 16.51
N SER A 122 8.62 -18.86 16.38
CA SER A 122 7.92 -18.67 15.09
C SER A 122 8.40 -17.36 14.47
N THR A 123 9.59 -17.43 13.90
CA THR A 123 10.22 -16.43 13.01
C THR A 123 9.28 -16.08 11.86
N ARG A 124 8.53 -17.08 11.38
CA ARG A 124 7.55 -16.97 10.30
C ARG A 124 6.44 -15.94 10.58
N ASP A 125 5.84 -15.92 11.76
CA ASP A 125 4.76 -14.94 12.04
C ASP A 125 5.32 -13.52 12.14
N LEU A 126 6.55 -13.35 12.65
CA LEU A 126 7.21 -12.05 12.74
C LEU A 126 7.58 -11.51 11.35
N GLN A 127 8.09 -12.37 10.46
CA GLN A 127 8.39 -11.96 9.08
C GLN A 127 7.13 -11.60 8.30
N ILE A 128 6.01 -12.28 8.51
CA ILE A 128 4.71 -11.89 7.92
C ILE A 128 4.34 -10.47 8.37
N ILE A 129 4.48 -10.15 9.66
CA ILE A 129 4.20 -8.81 10.21
C ILE A 129 5.13 -7.75 9.61
N ILE A 130 6.44 -8.01 9.60
CA ILE A 130 7.44 -7.07 9.03
C ILE A 130 7.13 -6.83 7.55
N PHE A 131 6.79 -7.86 6.80
CA PHE A 131 6.47 -7.74 5.39
C PHE A 131 5.16 -6.98 5.14
N LEU A 132 4.12 -7.21 5.94
CA LEU A 132 2.89 -6.40 5.91
C LEU A 132 3.18 -4.92 6.18
N LEU A 133 4.05 -4.61 7.14
CA LEU A 133 4.47 -3.24 7.43
C LEU A 133 5.23 -2.61 6.26
N ILE A 134 6.18 -3.34 5.66
CA ILE A 134 6.92 -2.86 4.47
C ILE A 134 5.95 -2.50 3.35
N ILE A 135 4.97 -3.36 3.07
CA ILE A 135 3.97 -3.12 2.04
C ILE A 135 3.15 -1.87 2.35
N VAL A 136 2.62 -1.77 3.57
CA VAL A 136 1.84 -0.59 3.98
C VAL A 136 2.66 0.69 3.82
N VAL A 137 3.92 0.71 4.28
CA VAL A 137 4.81 1.87 4.18
C VAL A 137 5.10 2.24 2.73
N VAL A 138 5.41 1.26 1.87
CA VAL A 138 5.68 1.50 0.45
C VAL A 138 4.44 2.05 -0.24
N PHE A 139 3.27 1.41 -0.07
CA PHE A 139 2.03 1.86 -0.69
C PHE A 139 1.60 3.26 -0.22
N THR A 140 1.67 3.54 1.08
CA THR A 140 1.33 4.87 1.58
C THR A 140 2.31 5.93 1.10
N SER A 141 3.61 5.63 1.07
CA SER A 141 4.63 6.58 0.61
C SER A 141 4.52 6.92 -0.87
N LEU A 142 3.99 6.02 -1.70
CA LEU A 142 3.83 6.26 -3.15
C LEU A 142 2.55 7.03 -3.49
N TRP A 143 1.45 6.79 -2.75
CA TRP A 143 0.15 7.39 -3.05
C TRP A 143 -0.20 8.60 -2.19
N SER A 144 0.25 8.65 -0.95
CA SER A 144 -0.04 9.75 -0.02
C SER A 144 0.45 11.11 -0.53
N PRO A 145 1.69 11.25 -1.04
CA PRO A 145 2.18 12.54 -1.54
C PRO A 145 1.32 13.12 -2.66
N LEU A 146 0.81 12.25 -3.55
CA LEU A 146 -0.09 12.62 -4.63
C LEU A 146 -1.46 13.11 -4.12
N MET A 147 -2.03 12.44 -3.10
CA MET A 147 -3.31 12.87 -2.53
C MET A 147 -3.18 14.21 -1.79
N ILE A 148 -2.08 14.43 -1.08
CA ILE A 148 -1.81 15.67 -0.34
C ILE A 148 -1.65 16.86 -1.29
N ILE A 149 -0.87 16.72 -2.38
CA ILE A 149 -0.65 17.83 -3.31
C ILE A 149 -1.93 18.25 -4.03
N ILE A 150 -2.81 17.30 -4.38
CA ILE A 150 -4.13 17.60 -4.97
C ILE A 150 -4.98 18.42 -4.01
N ILE A 151 -4.99 18.07 -2.71
CA ILE A 151 -5.72 18.84 -1.68
C ILE A 151 -5.09 20.23 -1.49
N GLN A 152 -3.77 20.34 -1.51
CA GLN A 152 -3.07 21.63 -1.38
C GLN A 152 -3.37 22.59 -2.54
N HIS A 153 -3.45 22.08 -3.77
CA HIS A 153 -3.89 22.87 -4.92
C HIS A 153 -5.38 23.20 -4.85
N ALA A 154 -6.24 22.24 -4.50
CA ALA A 154 -7.68 22.45 -4.34
C ALA A 154 -8.03 23.48 -3.25
N SER A 155 -7.23 23.54 -2.18
CA SER A 155 -7.35 24.54 -1.10
C SER A 155 -6.70 25.90 -1.43
N GLY A 156 -6.01 26.02 -2.57
CA GLY A 156 -5.34 27.25 -2.99
C GLY A 156 -4.05 27.58 -2.24
N VAL A 157 -3.53 26.64 -1.44
CA VAL A 157 -2.28 26.78 -0.67
C VAL A 157 -1.06 26.77 -1.60
N VAL A 158 -1.11 25.95 -2.64
CA VAL A 158 -0.09 25.86 -3.68
C VAL A 158 -0.70 26.30 -5.01
N ARG A 159 0.08 27.00 -5.84
CA ARG A 159 -0.35 27.51 -7.15
C ARG A 159 0.76 27.33 -8.17
N GLY A 160 0.37 27.12 -9.43
CA GLY A 160 1.29 26.93 -10.56
C GLY A 160 1.56 25.46 -10.85
N ASP A 161 1.92 25.15 -12.09
CA ASP A 161 2.41 23.84 -12.49
C ASP A 161 3.94 23.79 -12.42
N GLY A 162 4.49 22.66 -11.99
CA GLY A 162 5.92 22.47 -11.92
C GLY A 162 6.36 21.02 -12.08
N GLU A 163 7.67 20.82 -11.96
CA GLU A 163 8.29 19.49 -11.99
C GLU A 163 7.86 18.62 -10.79
N THR A 164 7.47 19.25 -9.68
CA THR A 164 7.08 18.56 -8.45
C THR A 164 5.84 17.69 -8.68
N GLU A 165 4.82 18.21 -9.36
CA GLU A 165 3.61 17.45 -9.68
C GLU A 165 3.93 16.23 -10.55
N LEU A 166 4.81 16.40 -11.54
CA LEU A 166 5.27 15.32 -12.42
C LEU A 166 6.00 14.22 -11.62
N VAL A 167 6.89 14.61 -10.71
CA VAL A 167 7.64 13.67 -9.85
C VAL A 167 6.69 12.90 -8.93
N LEU A 168 5.73 13.58 -8.30
CA LEU A 168 4.74 12.95 -7.42
C LEU A 168 3.83 12.00 -8.19
N LEU A 169 3.43 12.36 -9.41
CA LEU A 169 2.70 11.47 -10.30
C LEU A 169 3.52 10.24 -10.68
N ARG A 170 4.81 10.41 -11.01
CA ARG A 170 5.72 9.31 -11.30
C ARG A 170 5.87 8.37 -10.09
N MET A 171 5.94 8.89 -8.88
CA MET A 171 5.93 8.07 -7.66
C MET A 171 4.65 7.23 -7.56
N GLY A 172 3.48 7.85 -7.77
CA GLY A 172 2.20 7.15 -7.78
C GLY A 172 2.12 6.05 -8.85
N VAL A 173 2.56 6.33 -10.09
CA VAL A 173 2.56 5.36 -11.21
C VAL A 173 3.55 4.22 -10.97
N THR A 174 4.68 4.49 -10.31
CA THR A 174 5.68 3.45 -9.96
C THR A 174 5.06 2.37 -9.07
N ASN A 175 3.99 2.67 -8.33
CA ASN A 175 3.24 1.67 -7.58
C ASN A 175 2.76 0.50 -8.45
N SER A 176 2.24 0.78 -9.65
CA SER A 176 1.76 -0.28 -10.55
C SER A 176 2.89 -1.17 -11.07
N VAL A 177 4.11 -0.65 -11.14
CA VAL A 177 5.30 -1.45 -11.45
C VAL A 177 5.67 -2.34 -10.26
N LEU A 178 5.49 -1.86 -9.03
CA LEU A 178 5.79 -2.59 -7.80
C LEU A 178 4.75 -3.66 -7.45
N ASP A 179 3.50 -3.52 -7.91
CA ASP A 179 2.41 -4.46 -7.61
C ASP A 179 2.77 -5.94 -7.92
N PRO A 180 3.30 -6.30 -9.11
CA PRO A 180 3.77 -7.66 -9.40
C PRO A 180 4.91 -8.12 -8.48
N TRP A 181 5.89 -7.26 -8.22
CA TRP A 181 7.03 -7.60 -7.35
C TRP A 181 6.55 -7.90 -5.93
N ILE A 182 5.68 -7.04 -5.39
CA ILE A 182 5.06 -7.22 -4.08
C ILE A 182 4.26 -8.53 -4.04
N TYR A 183 3.51 -8.86 -5.09
CA TYR A 183 2.78 -10.12 -5.17
C TYR A 183 3.69 -11.35 -5.20
N ILE A 184 4.80 -11.28 -5.95
CA ILE A 184 5.82 -12.33 -6.00
C ILE A 184 6.41 -12.55 -4.60
N PHE A 185 6.78 -11.48 -3.89
CA PHE A 185 7.26 -11.57 -2.51
C PHE A 185 6.18 -12.08 -1.53
N PHE A 186 4.89 -11.83 -1.79
CA PHE A 186 3.76 -12.31 -0.96
C PHE A 186 3.38 -13.77 -1.19
N ARG A 187 3.90 -14.44 -2.22
CA ARG A 187 3.55 -15.84 -2.46
C ARG A 187 4.07 -16.69 -1.29
N LYS A 188 3.20 -17.49 -0.68
CA LYS A 188 3.56 -18.39 0.44
C LYS A 188 4.84 -19.18 0.15
N GLU A 189 5.02 -19.64 -1.08
CA GLU A 189 6.22 -20.36 -1.53
C GLU A 189 7.50 -19.52 -1.44
N ILE A 190 7.47 -18.27 -1.92
CA ILE A 190 8.61 -17.34 -1.87
C ILE A 190 8.88 -16.92 -0.42
N LEU A 191 7.82 -16.69 0.36
CA LEU A 191 7.95 -16.38 1.77
C LEU A 191 8.64 -17.54 2.53
N ILE A 192 8.26 -18.78 2.25
CA ILE A 192 8.89 -19.99 2.82
C ILE A 192 10.34 -20.13 2.33
N LEU A 193 10.63 -19.81 1.07
CA LEU A 193 11.99 -19.86 0.52
C LEU A 193 12.93 -18.79 1.12
N LEU A 194 12.48 -17.55 1.24
CA LEU A 194 13.23 -16.47 1.90
C LEU A 194 13.46 -16.77 3.38
N LEU A 195 12.44 -17.34 4.04
CA LEU A 195 12.54 -17.85 5.40
C LEU A 195 13.68 -18.86 5.56
N ARG A 196 13.71 -19.87 4.68
CA ARG A 196 14.76 -20.88 4.66
C ARG A 196 16.12 -20.25 4.37
N ALA A 197 16.20 -19.28 3.46
CA ALA A 197 17.45 -18.59 3.13
C ALA A 197 18.02 -17.81 4.34
N VAL A 198 17.18 -17.06 5.05
CA VAL A 198 17.60 -16.32 6.26
C VAL A 198 17.99 -17.27 7.39
N GLU A 199 17.29 -18.39 7.56
CA GLU A 199 17.64 -19.40 8.56
C GLU A 199 18.98 -20.07 8.23
N MET A 200 19.24 -20.36 6.95
CA MET A 200 20.52 -20.87 6.47
C MET A 200 21.67 -19.86 6.66
N GLU A 201 21.42 -18.57 6.42
CA GLU A 201 22.40 -17.51 6.62
C GLU A 201 22.73 -17.31 8.10
N LYS A 202 21.73 -17.40 8.98
CA LYS A 202 21.94 -17.36 10.43
C LYS A 202 22.74 -18.56 10.92
N VAL A 203 22.42 -19.77 10.45
CA VAL A 203 23.20 -20.99 10.75
C VAL A 203 24.64 -20.86 10.25
N ARG A 204 24.84 -20.29 9.05
CA ARG A 204 26.18 -20.02 8.50
C ARG A 204 26.96 -19.00 9.33
N ASN A 205 26.32 -17.92 9.77
CA ASN A 205 26.96 -16.95 10.66
C ASN A 205 27.29 -17.56 12.02
N ASP A 206 26.39 -18.33 12.62
CA ASP A 206 26.67 -19.03 13.89
C ASP A 206 27.81 -20.05 13.76
N ALA A 207 27.95 -20.69 12.60
CA ALA A 207 29.07 -21.59 12.29
C ALA A 207 30.40 -20.85 12.11
N ASN A 208 30.39 -19.70 11.44
CA ASN A 208 31.59 -18.86 11.28
C ASN A 208 32.08 -18.28 12.62
N THR A 209 31.17 -17.81 13.47
CA THR A 209 31.54 -17.30 14.81
C THR A 209 32.13 -18.39 15.70
N LYS A 210 31.62 -19.63 15.59
CA LYS A 210 32.21 -20.78 16.29
C LYS A 210 33.60 -21.14 15.75
N LEU A 211 33.82 -20.98 14.45
CA LEU A 211 35.12 -21.24 13.82
C LEU A 211 36.18 -20.22 14.28
N GLU A 212 35.82 -18.94 14.38
CA GLU A 212 36.72 -17.90 14.91
C GLU A 212 37.04 -18.08 16.40
N SER A 213 36.10 -18.59 17.22
CA SER A 213 36.35 -18.85 18.64
C SER A 213 37.22 -20.08 18.93
N HIS A 214 37.47 -20.94 17.92
CA HIS A 214 38.20 -22.20 18.10
C HIS A 214 39.59 -22.20 17.44
N CYS A 215 40.02 -21.09 16.82
CA CYS A 215 41.42 -20.93 16.42
C CYS A 215 42.22 -20.51 17.67
N PRO A 216 43.11 -21.36 18.21
CA PRO A 216 44.05 -20.93 19.25
C PRO A 216 44.94 -19.82 18.67
N GLN A 217 45.12 -18.74 19.44
CA GLN A 217 46.19 -17.79 19.16
C GLN A 217 47.49 -18.58 19.21
N VAL A 218 48.09 -18.79 18.04
CA VAL A 218 49.47 -19.27 17.95
C VAL A 218 50.32 -18.10 18.41
N ASP A 219 50.73 -18.15 19.69
CA ASP A 219 51.77 -17.28 20.23
C ASP A 219 53.07 -17.54 19.44
N ILE A 220 53.35 -16.66 18.48
CA ILE A 220 54.64 -16.60 17.80
C ILE A 220 55.59 -15.90 18.76
N SER A 221 56.30 -16.71 19.54
CA SER A 221 57.51 -16.31 20.28
C SER A 221 58.68 -16.09 19.33
#